data_AF-A0A520D5I8-F1
#
_entry.id   AF-A0A520D5I8-F1
#
_cell.length_a   1.000
_cell.length_b   1.000
_cell.length_c   1.000
_cell.angle_alpha   90.00
_cell.angle_beta   90.00
_cell.angle_gamma   90.00
#
_symmetry.space_group_name_H-M   'P 1'
#
loop_
_entity.id
_entity.type
_entity.pdbx_description
1 polymer ?
#
loop_
_entity_poly.entity_id
_entity_poly.type
_entity_poly.pdbx_seq_one_letter_code
_entity_poly.pdbx_strand_id
1 'polypeptide(L)'
;LSIWYRLSDQTRFGLYISVAGAIITIVLNVILIPKFSYMGSAWVSMLAYFVMMVLSYVLGQKHYPIPYNLKKITAYLVISTVIVFASFFLFNRNIYIGNALLIAFIAGIFYFEKNDLMKILKR
;
A
#
# COMPACT_ATOMS: atom_id res chain seq x y z
N LEU A 1 0.77 -10.67 1.60
CA LEU A 1 1.84 -11.51 2.17
C LEU A 1 2.81 -11.88 1.05
N SER A 2 4.00 -11.28 1.04
CA SER A 2 4.99 -11.40 -0.04
C SER A 2 5.55 -12.82 -0.11
N ILE A 3 5.27 -13.51 -1.22
CA ILE A 3 5.70 -14.89 -1.56
C ILE A 3 7.23 -15.06 -1.56
N TRP A 4 7.98 -13.96 -1.50
CA TRP A 4 9.44 -13.94 -1.55
C TRP A 4 10.12 -14.71 -0.41
N TYR A 5 9.61 -14.65 0.83
CA TYR A 5 10.22 -15.36 1.97
C TYR A 5 10.11 -16.89 1.87
N ARG A 6 9.07 -17.40 1.18
CA ARG A 6 8.91 -18.83 0.91
C ARG A 6 9.79 -19.30 -0.25
N LEU A 7 10.09 -18.43 -1.22
CA LEU A 7 10.99 -18.75 -2.35
C LEU A 7 12.47 -18.72 -1.96
N SER A 8 12.86 -17.93 -0.96
CA SER A 8 14.27 -17.78 -0.55
C SER A 8 14.70 -18.70 0.61
N ASP A 9 13.87 -19.69 0.98
CA ASP A 9 14.07 -20.63 2.10
C ASP A 9 14.38 -19.95 3.45
N GLN A 10 13.91 -18.71 3.61
CA GLN A 10 14.30 -17.78 4.66
C GLN A 10 13.09 -17.36 5.50
N THR A 11 12.36 -18.37 6.00
CA THR A 11 11.14 -18.22 6.84
C THR A 11 11.34 -17.30 8.05
N ARG A 12 12.57 -17.23 8.58
CA ARG A 12 12.94 -16.35 9.70
C ARG A 12 12.70 -14.87 9.41
N PHE A 13 12.87 -14.42 8.16
CA PHE A 13 12.67 -13.01 7.81
C PHE A 13 11.21 -12.59 7.80
N GLY A 14 10.30 -13.49 7.39
CA GLY A 14 8.86 -13.26 7.54
C GLY A 14 8.47 -13.10 9.01
N LEU A 15 9.07 -13.90 9.89
CA LEU A 15 8.86 -13.81 11.33
C LEU A 15 9.41 -12.50 11.91
N TYR A 16 10.62 -12.06 11.54
CA TYR A 16 11.17 -10.79 12.00
C TYR A 16 10.29 -9.59 11.61
N ILE A 17 9.77 -9.56 10.39
CA ILE A 17 8.91 -8.45 9.92
C ILE A 17 7.56 -8.46 10.66
N SER A 18 6.98 -9.65 10.85
CA SER A 18 5.71 -9.78 11.55
C SER A 18 5.85 -9.40 13.03
N VAL A 19 6.93 -9.84 13.68
CA VAL A 19 7.26 -9.46 15.08
C VAL A 19 7.53 -7.97 15.19
N ALA A 20 8.32 -7.39 14.28
CA ALA A 20 8.57 -5.95 14.28
C ALA A 20 7.28 -5.15 14.16
N GLY A 21 6.39 -5.52 13.23
CA GLY A 21 5.12 -4.85 13.09
C GLY A 21 4.15 -5.08 14.26
N ALA A 22 4.19 -6.24 14.92
CA ALA A 22 3.43 -6.49 16.15
C ALA A 22 3.92 -5.59 17.31
N ILE A 23 5.23 -5.49 17.50
CA ILE A 23 5.84 -4.59 18.51
C ILE A 23 5.42 -3.14 18.25
N ILE A 24 5.55 -2.68 17.00
CA ILE A 24 5.13 -1.34 16.58
C ILE A 24 3.65 -1.11 16.89
N THR A 25 2.79 -2.07 16.53
CA THR A 25 1.35 -1.98 16.79
C THR A 25 1.05 -1.83 18.28
N ILE A 26 1.70 -2.62 19.14
CA ILE A 26 1.47 -2.57 20.60
C ILE A 26 1.97 -1.24 21.16
N VAL A 27 3.21 -0.86 20.86
CA VAL A 27 3.84 0.37 21.37
C VAL A 27 3.04 1.61 20.96
N LEU A 28 2.69 1.71 19.68
CA LEU A 28 1.93 2.85 19.20
C LEU A 28 0.50 2.85 19.74
N ASN A 29 -0.18 1.70 19.86
CA ASN A 29 -1.54 1.69 20.44
C ASN A 29 -1.50 2.17 21.90
N VAL A 30 -0.55 1.72 22.71
CA VAL A 30 -0.43 2.17 24.12
C VAL A 30 -0.18 3.68 24.23
N ILE A 31 0.53 4.30 23.28
CA ILE A 31 0.82 5.74 23.29
C ILE A 31 -0.32 6.58 22.68
N LEU A 32 -0.93 6.12 21.57
CA LEU A 32 -1.92 6.88 20.80
C LEU A 32 -3.34 6.72 21.31
N ILE A 33 -3.74 5.54 21.82
CA ILE A 33 -5.09 5.31 22.36
C ILE A 33 -5.45 6.32 23.46
N PRO A 34 -4.59 6.62 24.46
CA PRO A 34 -4.97 7.58 25.50
C PRO A 34 -5.10 9.03 24.99
N LYS A 35 -4.51 9.38 23.84
CA LYS A 35 -4.58 10.74 23.27
C LYS A 35 -5.66 10.91 22.20
N PHE A 36 -5.89 9.89 21.39
CA PHE A 36 -6.74 9.97 20.18
C PHE A 36 -7.85 8.92 20.13
N SER A 37 -8.04 8.15 21.21
CA SER A 37 -9.07 7.10 21.31
C SER A 37 -9.04 6.17 20.08
N TYR A 38 -10.20 5.82 19.53
CA TYR A 38 -10.34 4.93 18.37
C TYR A 38 -9.63 5.42 17.11
N MET A 39 -9.55 6.75 16.90
CA MET A 39 -8.88 7.31 15.74
C MET A 39 -7.37 7.09 15.81
N GLY A 40 -6.81 7.02 17.04
CA GLY A 40 -5.45 6.61 17.29
C GLY A 40 -5.17 5.22 16.70
N SER A 41 -6.04 4.24 16.95
CA SER A 41 -5.87 2.87 16.46
C SER A 41 -5.84 2.76 14.93
N ALA A 42 -6.60 3.60 14.23
CA ALA A 42 -6.55 3.68 12.77
C ALA A 42 -5.19 4.15 12.26
N TRP A 43 -4.64 5.21 12.87
CA TRP A 43 -3.29 5.70 12.55
C TRP A 43 -2.20 4.68 12.91
N VAL A 44 -2.35 3.96 14.02
CA VAL A 44 -1.41 2.89 14.39
C VAL A 44 -1.41 1.77 13.36
N SER A 45 -2.60 1.33 12.92
CA SER A 45 -2.72 0.26 11.93
C SER A 45 -2.10 0.67 10.60
N MET A 46 -2.33 1.92 10.15
CA MET A 46 -1.71 2.47 8.95
C MET A 46 -0.18 2.48 9.06
N LEU A 47 0.37 2.98 10.17
CA LEU A 47 1.82 3.04 10.40
C LEU A 47 2.44 1.64 10.52
N ALA A 48 1.79 0.71 11.21
CA ALA A 48 2.28 -0.65 11.34
C ALA A 48 2.41 -1.34 9.98
N TYR A 49 1.39 -1.26 9.13
CA TYR A 49 1.44 -1.82 7.77
C TYR A 49 2.46 -1.09 6.89
N PHE A 50 2.58 0.24 7.03
CA PHE A 50 3.58 1.01 6.30
C PHE A 50 5.00 0.55 6.65
N VAL A 51 5.31 0.38 7.94
CA VAL A 51 6.63 -0.12 8.36
C VAL A 51 6.86 -1.56 7.90
N MET A 52 5.87 -2.45 8.01
CA MET A 52 5.98 -3.81 7.47
C MET A 52 6.27 -3.81 5.96
N MET A 53 5.61 -2.93 5.20
CA MET A 53 5.82 -2.77 3.75
C MET A 53 7.23 -2.27 3.45
N VAL A 54 7.71 -1.22 4.13
CA VAL A 54 9.07 -0.68 3.95
C VAL A 54 10.12 -1.73 4.31
N LEU A 55 9.98 -2.40 5.45
CA LEU A 55 10.89 -3.48 5.86
C LEU A 55 10.92 -4.59 4.82
N SER A 56 9.74 -5.03 4.34
CA SER A 56 9.68 -6.07 3.31
C SER A 56 10.30 -5.63 1.98
N TYR A 57 10.19 -4.35 1.62
CA TYR A 57 10.79 -3.83 0.40
C TYR A 57 12.33 -3.79 0.53
N VAL A 58 12.86 -3.24 1.62
CA VAL A 58 14.31 -3.12 1.84
C VAL A 58 14.97 -4.50 1.95
N LEU A 59 14.38 -5.41 2.75
CA LEU A 59 14.90 -6.78 2.92
C LEU A 59 14.79 -7.59 1.64
N GLY A 60 13.67 -7.46 0.91
CA GLY A 60 13.46 -8.10 -0.38
C GLY A 60 14.50 -7.62 -1.39
N GLN A 61 14.72 -6.31 -1.52
CA GLN A 61 15.70 -5.76 -2.45
C GLN A 61 17.14 -6.20 -2.13
N LYS A 62 17.48 -6.36 -0.85
CA LYS A 62 18.82 -6.78 -0.41
C LYS A 62 19.15 -8.23 -0.75
N HIS A 63 18.19 -9.13 -0.60
CA HIS A 63 18.43 -10.57 -0.78
C HIS A 63 18.01 -11.08 -2.16
N TYR A 64 17.05 -10.41 -2.81
CA TYR A 64 16.59 -10.75 -4.16
C TYR A 64 16.07 -9.48 -4.85
N PRO A 65 16.93 -8.77 -5.57
CA PRO A 65 16.57 -7.52 -6.20
C PRO A 65 15.56 -7.78 -7.33
N ILE A 66 14.28 -7.69 -6.99
CA ILE A 66 13.19 -7.70 -7.96
C ILE A 66 13.08 -6.27 -8.49
N PRO A 67 13.18 -6.03 -9.81
CA PRO A 67 13.08 -4.70 -10.39
C PRO A 67 11.63 -4.19 -10.32
N TYR A 68 11.21 -3.73 -9.14
CA TYR A 68 9.91 -3.11 -8.94
C TYR A 68 9.86 -1.73 -9.61
N ASN A 69 8.81 -1.47 -10.37
CA ASN A 69 8.57 -0.15 -10.96
C ASN A 69 7.99 0.80 -9.91
N LEU A 70 8.85 1.25 -8.98
CA LEU A 70 8.47 2.12 -7.88
C LEU A 70 7.77 3.39 -8.37
N LYS A 71 8.24 3.98 -9.48
CA LYS A 71 7.67 5.20 -10.06
C LYS A 71 6.17 5.04 -10.36
N LYS A 72 5.79 3.94 -11.01
CA LYS A 72 4.37 3.65 -11.31
C LYS A 72 3.57 3.42 -10.03
N ILE A 73 4.10 2.63 -9.09
CA ILE A 73 3.40 2.31 -7.82
C ILE A 73 3.14 3.59 -7.02
N THR A 74 4.17 4.43 -6.83
CA THR A 74 4.03 5.69 -6.10
C THR A 74 3.12 6.68 -6.83
N ALA A 75 3.18 6.74 -8.16
CA ALA A 75 2.28 7.60 -8.94
C ALA A 75 0.82 7.19 -8.74
N TYR A 76 0.49 5.89 -8.82
CA TYR A 76 -0.87 5.41 -8.59
C TYR A 76 -1.35 5.67 -7.15
N LEU A 77 -0.46 5.51 -6.15
CA LEU A 77 -0.78 5.81 -4.75
C LEU A 77 -1.08 7.30 -4.53
N VAL A 78 -0.31 8.19 -5.14
CA VAL A 78 -0.52 9.65 -5.05
C VAL A 78 -1.79 10.05 -5.79
N ILE A 79 -1.98 9.60 -7.02
CA ILE A 79 -3.16 9.93 -7.83
C ILE A 79 -4.45 9.46 -7.13
N SER A 80 -4.48 8.21 -6.62
CA SER A 80 -5.64 7.70 -5.89
C SER A 80 -5.91 8.50 -4.61
N THR A 81 -4.87 8.88 -3.85
CA THR A 81 -5.02 9.71 -2.65
C THR A 81 -5.60 11.09 -2.99
N VAL A 82 -5.10 11.74 -4.04
CA VAL A 82 -5.60 13.04 -4.51
C VAL A 82 -7.05 12.94 -4.97
N ILE A 83 -7.40 11.89 -5.71
CA ILE A 83 -8.78 11.61 -6.16
C ILE A 83 -9.73 11.47 -4.96
N VAL A 84 -9.34 10.70 -3.95
CA VAL A 84 -10.15 10.51 -2.74
C VAL A 84 -10.30 11.83 -1.98
N PHE A 85 -9.22 12.61 -1.84
CA PHE A 85 -9.24 13.89 -1.15
C PHE A 85 -10.12 14.92 -1.89
N ALA A 86 -10.02 14.99 -3.22
CA ALA A 86 -10.87 15.81 -4.06
C ALA A 86 -12.34 15.38 -3.99
N SER A 87 -12.63 14.09 -3.99
CA SER A 87 -13.98 13.54 -3.81
C SER A 87 -14.62 13.97 -2.48
N PHE A 88 -13.84 13.95 -1.40
CA PHE A 88 -14.32 14.36 -0.08
C PHE A 88 -14.51 15.89 0.06
N PHE A 89 -13.55 16.71 -0.42
CA PHE A 89 -13.58 18.16 -0.22
C PHE A 89 -14.41 18.92 -1.26
N LEU A 90 -14.40 18.52 -2.53
CA LEU A 90 -15.08 19.27 -3.61
C LEU A 90 -16.50 18.75 -3.88
N PHE A 91 -16.73 17.45 -3.72
CA PHE A 91 -17.97 16.80 -4.17
C PHE A 91 -18.92 16.42 -3.05
N ASN A 92 -18.65 16.88 -1.82
CA ASN A 92 -19.55 16.81 -0.68
C ASN A 92 -20.17 15.41 -0.47
N ARG A 93 -19.35 14.36 -0.66
CA ARG A 93 -19.73 12.94 -0.51
C ARG A 93 -20.79 12.43 -1.49
N ASN A 94 -20.98 13.08 -2.64
CA ASN A 94 -21.91 12.63 -3.67
C ASN A 94 -21.44 11.30 -4.27
N ILE A 95 -22.22 10.24 -4.00
CA ILE A 95 -21.92 8.85 -4.34
C ILE A 95 -21.75 8.69 -5.86
N TYR A 96 -22.55 9.38 -6.68
CA TYR A 96 -22.47 9.28 -8.13
C TYR A 96 -21.14 9.82 -8.67
N ILE A 97 -20.64 10.91 -8.11
CA ILE A 97 -19.38 11.55 -8.55
C ILE A 97 -18.18 10.74 -8.05
N GLY A 98 -18.24 10.22 -6.83
CA GLY A 98 -17.21 9.30 -6.32
C GLY A 98 -17.06 8.05 -7.20
N ASN A 99 -18.18 7.45 -7.63
CA ASN A 99 -18.16 6.32 -8.56
C ASN A 99 -17.63 6.72 -9.95
N ALA A 100 -17.98 7.90 -10.45
CA ALA A 100 -17.45 8.40 -11.72
C ALA A 100 -15.92 8.58 -11.67
N LEU A 101 -15.38 9.16 -10.59
CA LEU A 101 -13.92 9.28 -10.42
C LEU A 101 -13.23 7.91 -10.29
N LEU A 102 -13.88 6.94 -9.65
CA LEU A 102 -13.35 5.57 -9.55
C LEU A 102 -13.26 4.93 -10.94
N ILE A 103 -14.33 5.02 -11.75
CA ILE A 103 -14.33 4.53 -13.13
C ILE A 103 -13.26 5.24 -13.96
N ALA A 104 -13.12 6.57 -13.80
CA ALA A 104 -12.07 7.33 -14.48
C ALA A 104 -10.66 6.89 -14.08
N PHE A 105 -10.43 6.57 -12.80
CA PHE A 105 -9.15 6.06 -12.32
C PHE A 105 -8.82 4.69 -12.91
N ILE A 106 -9.80 3.77 -12.93
CA ILE A 106 -9.64 2.44 -13.56
C ILE A 106 -9.36 2.58 -15.06
N ALA A 107 -10.11 3.43 -15.76
CA ALA A 107 -9.89 3.70 -17.18
C ALA A 107 -8.49 4.29 -17.45
N GLY A 108 -8.03 5.20 -16.58
CA GLY A 108 -6.68 5.75 -16.63
C GLY A 108 -5.60 4.67 -16.47
N ILE A 109 -5.73 3.80 -15.46
CA ILE A 109 -4.81 2.66 -15.27
C ILE A 109 -4.82 1.77 -16.51
N PHE A 110 -6.00 1.41 -17.01
CA PHE A 110 -6.11 0.54 -18.19
C PHE A 110 -5.41 1.16 -19.41
N TYR A 111 -5.54 2.48 -19.61
CA TYR A 111 -4.85 3.19 -20.68
C TYR A 111 -3.33 3.21 -20.52
N PHE A 112 -2.82 3.42 -19.30
CA PHE A 112 -1.38 3.43 -19.03
C PHE A 112 -0.75 2.03 -19.10
N GLU A 113 -1.45 1.00 -18.64
CA GLU A 113 -0.95 -0.38 -18.58
C GLU A 113 -1.25 -1.19 -19.87
N LYS A 114 -2.09 -0.69 -20.79
CA LYS A 114 -2.44 -1.41 -22.04
C LYS A 114 -1.23 -1.89 -22.83
N ASN A 115 -0.14 -1.10 -22.82
CA ASN A 115 1.09 -1.42 -23.54
C ASN A 115 1.84 -2.60 -22.91
N ASP A 116 1.77 -2.74 -21.58
CA ASP A 116 2.37 -3.85 -20.86
C ASP A 116 1.46 -5.09 -20.91
N LEU A 117 0.14 -4.92 -20.86
CA LEU A 117 -0.85 -5.99 -21.07
C LEU A 117 -0.74 -6.61 -22.47
N MET A 118 -0.61 -5.79 -23.52
CA MET A 118 -0.41 -6.27 -24.89
C MET A 118 0.91 -7.02 -25.08
N LYS A 119 1.96 -6.68 -24.32
CA LYS A 119 3.24 -7.43 -24.35
C LYS A 119 3.12 -8.80 -23.70
N ILE A 120 2.32 -8.92 -22.64
CA ILE A 120 2.07 -10.21 -21.98
C ILE A 120 1.16 -11.09 -22.84
N LEU A 121 0.13 -10.52 -23.47
CA LEU A 121 -0.83 -11.27 -24.30
C LEU A 121 -0.24 -11.73 -25.65
N LYS A 122 0.75 -11.02 -26.19
CA LYS A 122 1.48 -11.42 -27.41
C LYS A 122 2.58 -12.46 -27.16
N ARG A 123 2.79 -12.88 -25.92
CA ARG A 123 3.81 -13.87 -25.52
C ARG A 123 3.15 -15.19 -25.21
#